data_AF-A0A6P6U2Z0-F1
#
_entry.id   AF-A0A6P6U2Z0-F1
#
_cell.length_a   1.000
_cell.length_b   1.000
_cell.length_c   1.000
_cell.angle_alpha   90.00
_cell.angle_beta   90.00
_cell.angle_gamma   90.00
#
_symmetry.space_group_name_H-M   'P 1'
#
loop_
_entity.id
_entity.type
_entity.pdbx_description
1 polymer ?
#
loop_
_entity_poly.entity_id
_entity_poly.type
_entity_poly.pdbx_seq_one_letter_code
_entity_poly.pdbx_strand_id
1 'polypeptide(L)'
;MFQFFVNTFSNTASISANLNDQHARLFLSSAICGLTLIWFALMFTKKSNKKQPPLPPGPKPLPLVGNLLSVDPELPAYFTNLSRTYGPIMTFWLGKKAGIVISTTRLVREVLKDQDTTFANRDVPAAAREIAYGGSDIVWTPYGPEWRMLRKVCVREMLSCATLDTVYALRRNELRQMIKYIHSQAGKQVNVGEQLFLSVLNVITNMLWGGTVKGDERAGVGAEFRKVITEITGFLGMPNLSDFYPGLARFDLQGIQKKSKVLAQRFDAIFEKMIAQRRLNDNGSESKDFLQFLLQLKGQGDARTPLTMTHIKALLMVISAI
;
A
#
# COMPACT_ATOMS: atom_id res chain seq x y z
N MET A 1 -2.37 -16.55 9.65
CA MET A 1 -1.91 -17.38 8.50
C MET A 1 -2.22 -18.87 8.74
N PHE A 2 -1.93 -19.42 9.92
CA PHE A 2 -2.27 -20.82 10.29
C PHE A 2 -3.78 -21.10 10.29
N GLN A 3 -4.62 -20.19 10.82
CA GLN A 3 -6.09 -20.30 10.76
C GLN A 3 -6.66 -20.27 9.33
N PHE A 4 -5.99 -19.61 8.38
CA PHE A 4 -6.45 -19.51 6.99
C PHE A 4 -6.26 -20.86 6.27
N PHE A 5 -5.11 -21.52 6.48
CA PHE A 5 -4.87 -22.86 5.94
C PHE A 5 -5.80 -23.92 6.54
N VAL A 6 -6.16 -23.81 7.82
CA VAL A 6 -7.13 -24.73 8.45
C VAL A 6 -8.55 -24.49 7.91
N ASN A 7 -8.98 -23.24 7.79
CA ASN A 7 -10.35 -22.92 7.34
C ASN A 7 -10.58 -23.15 5.84
N THR A 8 -9.56 -23.04 4.98
CA THR A 8 -9.69 -23.35 3.54
C THR A 8 -9.84 -24.85 3.28
N PHE A 9 -9.37 -25.72 4.17
CA PHE A 9 -9.57 -27.17 4.07
C PHE A 9 -10.86 -27.68 4.75
N SER A 10 -11.45 -26.93 5.70
CA SER A 10 -12.70 -27.32 6.36
C SER A 10 -13.97 -27.01 5.55
N ASN A 11 -13.93 -26.08 4.58
CA ASN A 11 -15.12 -25.60 3.88
C ASN A 11 -15.49 -26.36 2.58
N THR A 12 -14.83 -27.49 2.28
CA THR A 12 -15.20 -28.37 1.16
C THR A 12 -16.04 -29.59 1.59
N ALA A 13 -16.43 -29.67 2.86
CA ALA A 13 -17.17 -30.80 3.42
C ALA A 13 -18.66 -30.49 3.65
N SER A 14 -19.42 -30.16 2.60
CA SER A 14 -20.88 -30.22 2.68
C SER A 14 -21.54 -30.30 1.30
N ILE A 15 -21.46 -31.44 0.61
CA ILE A 15 -22.38 -31.79 -0.48
C ILE A 15 -22.81 -33.27 -0.36
N SER A 16 -24.12 -33.45 -0.40
CA SER A 16 -24.93 -34.59 0.02
C SER A 16 -24.61 -35.95 -0.63
N ALA A 17 -25.14 -36.97 0.04
CA ALA A 17 -25.01 -38.39 -0.22
C ALA A 17 -25.79 -38.87 -1.45
N ASN A 18 -25.15 -39.74 -2.24
CA ASN A 18 -25.80 -40.82 -2.97
C ASN A 18 -24.78 -41.97 -3.07
N LEU A 19 -25.15 -43.16 -2.62
CA LEU A 19 -24.21 -44.27 -2.31
C LEU A 19 -23.46 -44.86 -3.52
N ASN A 20 -23.85 -44.54 -4.76
CA ASN A 20 -23.11 -44.91 -5.98
C ASN A 20 -21.97 -43.94 -6.35
N ASP A 21 -21.87 -42.81 -5.67
CA ASP A 21 -20.92 -41.73 -6.01
C ASP A 21 -19.70 -41.71 -5.05
N GLN A 22 -19.74 -42.51 -3.97
CA GLN A 22 -18.69 -42.51 -2.96
C GLN A 22 -17.35 -43.04 -3.50
N HIS A 23 -17.37 -44.11 -4.30
CA HIS A 23 -16.17 -44.64 -4.94
C HIS A 23 -15.61 -43.68 -5.99
N ALA A 24 -16.46 -43.02 -6.78
CA ALA A 24 -16.06 -42.01 -7.75
C ALA A 24 -15.43 -40.79 -7.07
N ARG A 25 -16.02 -40.31 -5.96
CA ARG A 25 -15.47 -39.22 -5.15
C ARG A 25 -14.14 -39.59 -4.48
N LEU A 26 -13.99 -40.82 -3.99
CA LEU A 26 -12.73 -41.30 -3.43
C LEU A 26 -11.63 -41.45 -4.51
N PHE A 27 -11.99 -41.91 -5.71
CA PHE A 27 -11.08 -41.95 -6.86
C PHE A 27 -10.67 -40.55 -7.33
N LEU A 28 -11.64 -39.62 -7.45
CA LEU A 28 -11.37 -38.23 -7.83
C LEU A 28 -10.51 -37.51 -6.79
N SER A 29 -10.83 -37.65 -5.50
CA SER A 29 -10.05 -37.02 -4.42
C SER A 29 -8.63 -37.60 -4.33
N SER A 30 -8.46 -38.92 -4.45
CA SER A 30 -7.13 -39.55 -4.47
C SER A 30 -6.33 -39.18 -5.73
N ALA A 31 -6.95 -39.08 -6.89
CA ALA A 31 -6.31 -38.61 -8.12
C ALA A 31 -5.88 -37.14 -8.01
N ILE A 32 -6.71 -36.26 -7.43
CA ILE A 32 -6.35 -34.87 -7.15
C ILE A 32 -5.19 -34.80 -6.14
N CYS A 33 -5.21 -35.62 -5.09
CA CYS A 33 -4.09 -35.70 -4.13
C CYS A 33 -2.80 -36.19 -4.80
N GLY A 34 -2.89 -37.21 -5.67
CA GLY A 34 -1.74 -37.71 -6.43
C GLY A 34 -1.17 -36.65 -7.38
N LEU A 35 -2.02 -35.98 -8.15
CA LEU A 35 -1.61 -34.92 -9.08
C LEU A 35 -1.03 -33.70 -8.36
N THR A 36 -1.58 -33.33 -7.21
CA THR A 36 -1.03 -32.24 -6.39
C THR A 36 0.33 -32.61 -5.81
N LEU A 37 0.52 -33.85 -5.32
CA LEU A 37 1.82 -34.35 -4.85
C LEU A 37 2.86 -34.45 -5.97
N ILE A 38 2.47 -34.88 -7.18
CA ILE A 38 3.36 -34.93 -8.34
C ILE A 38 3.74 -33.52 -8.79
N TRP A 39 2.78 -32.60 -8.86
CA TRP A 39 3.05 -31.20 -9.19
C TRP A 39 3.96 -30.54 -8.14
N PHE A 40 3.73 -30.85 -6.86
CA PHE A 40 4.57 -30.44 -5.73
C PHE A 40 5.99 -30.96 -5.91
N ALA A 41 6.18 -32.27 -6.14
CA ALA A 41 7.47 -32.89 -6.39
C ALA A 41 8.21 -32.26 -7.59
N LEU A 42 7.51 -32.03 -8.70
CA LEU A 42 8.06 -31.39 -9.90
C LEU A 42 8.47 -29.92 -9.66
N MET A 43 7.81 -29.21 -8.74
CA MET A 43 8.26 -27.88 -8.32
C MET A 43 9.56 -27.92 -7.50
N PHE A 44 9.83 -29.00 -6.77
CA PHE A 44 11.09 -29.17 -6.03
C PHE A 44 12.25 -29.66 -6.89
N THR A 45 11.98 -30.36 -7.98
CA THR A 45 13.02 -30.90 -8.87
C THR A 45 13.47 -29.93 -9.95
N LYS A 46 12.73 -28.84 -10.21
CA LYS A 46 13.16 -27.75 -11.09
C LYS A 46 14.29 -26.93 -10.45
N LYS A 47 15.52 -27.47 -10.47
CA LYS A 47 16.73 -26.67 -10.27
C LYS A 47 16.86 -25.69 -11.42
N SER A 48 16.89 -24.40 -11.10
CA SER A 48 17.29 -23.37 -12.07
C SER A 48 18.76 -23.63 -12.45
N ASN A 49 19.01 -23.97 -13.72
CA ASN A 49 20.35 -24.22 -14.27
C ASN A 49 21.21 -22.95 -14.42
N LYS A 50 20.73 -21.79 -13.94
CA LYS A 50 21.51 -20.54 -13.98
C LYS A 50 22.41 -20.49 -12.75
N LYS A 51 23.74 -20.45 -12.95
CA LYS A 51 24.72 -20.09 -11.91
C LYS A 51 24.38 -18.69 -11.41
N GLN A 52 23.65 -18.60 -10.32
CA GLN A 52 23.43 -17.32 -9.64
C GLN A 52 24.65 -17.00 -8.77
N PRO A 53 25.03 -15.72 -8.66
CA PRO A 53 26.04 -15.32 -7.69
C PRO A 53 25.61 -15.79 -6.28
N PRO A 54 26.56 -16.10 -5.40
CA PRO A 54 26.24 -16.50 -4.04
C PRO A 54 25.45 -15.38 -3.37
N LEU A 55 24.31 -15.74 -2.77
CA LEU A 55 23.52 -14.81 -1.98
C LEU A 55 24.18 -14.59 -0.61
N PRO A 56 23.96 -13.43 0.03
CA PRO A 56 24.32 -13.23 1.42
C PRO A 56 23.79 -14.36 2.33
N PRO A 57 24.45 -14.65 3.46
CA PRO A 57 24.00 -15.65 4.43
C PRO A 57 22.58 -15.34 4.94
N GLY A 58 21.91 -16.31 5.54
CA GLY A 58 20.58 -16.09 6.08
C GLY A 58 19.94 -17.35 6.65
N PRO A 59 18.79 -17.22 7.32
CA PRO A 59 18.06 -18.38 7.84
C PRO A 59 17.68 -19.32 6.70
N LYS A 60 17.94 -20.61 6.89
CA LYS A 60 17.64 -21.64 5.88
C LYS A 60 16.14 -21.62 5.55
N PRO A 61 15.76 -21.38 4.27
CA PRO A 61 14.36 -21.33 3.89
C PRO A 61 13.75 -22.73 3.89
N LEU A 62 12.52 -22.86 4.37
CA LEU A 62 11.75 -24.08 4.20
C LEU A 62 11.27 -24.23 2.76
N PRO A 63 11.09 -25.47 2.28
CA PRO A 63 10.56 -25.72 0.96
C PRO A 63 9.19 -25.01 0.76
N LEU A 64 9.01 -24.30 -0.37
CA LEU A 64 7.85 -23.48 -0.78
C LEU A 64 7.52 -22.24 0.05
N VAL A 65 7.49 -22.34 1.37
CA VAL A 65 7.08 -21.23 2.25
C VAL A 65 8.23 -20.26 2.55
N GLY A 66 9.47 -20.65 2.25
CA GLY A 66 10.63 -19.86 2.61
C GLY A 66 10.74 -19.74 4.12
N ASN A 67 10.85 -18.52 4.62
CA ASN A 67 10.93 -18.22 6.04
C ASN A 67 9.61 -17.67 6.61
N LEU A 68 8.51 -17.66 5.83
CA LEU A 68 7.22 -17.08 6.24
C LEU A 68 6.71 -17.58 7.60
N LEU A 69 6.88 -18.88 7.89
CA LEU A 69 6.41 -19.48 9.14
C LEU A 69 7.23 -19.07 10.37
N SER A 70 8.44 -18.56 10.14
CA SER A 70 9.35 -18.10 11.21
C SER A 70 9.34 -16.58 11.39
N VAL A 71 8.58 -15.83 10.57
CA VAL A 71 8.49 -14.37 10.68
C VAL A 71 7.73 -14.02 11.96
N ASP A 72 8.38 -13.26 12.83
CA ASP A 72 7.72 -12.64 13.97
C ASP A 72 7.02 -11.34 13.55
N PRO A 73 5.78 -11.05 14.01
CA PRO A 73 5.11 -9.78 13.78
C PRO A 73 5.93 -8.55 14.19
N GLU A 74 6.80 -8.65 15.20
CA GLU A 74 7.76 -7.61 15.59
C GLU A 74 8.98 -7.60 14.65
N LEU A 75 8.72 -7.25 13.37
CA LEU A 75 9.70 -7.30 12.29
C LEU A 75 11.05 -6.61 12.62
N PRO A 76 11.10 -5.40 13.22
CA PRO A 76 12.38 -4.76 13.52
C PRO A 76 13.23 -5.55 14.53
N ALA A 77 12.61 -6.08 15.59
CA ALA A 77 13.30 -6.88 16.60
C ALA A 77 13.76 -8.22 16.01
N TYR A 78 12.88 -8.86 15.24
CA TYR A 78 13.17 -10.09 14.52
C TYR A 78 14.39 -9.99 13.61
N PHE A 79 14.42 -8.99 12.72
CA PHE A 79 15.54 -8.80 11.81
C PHE A 79 16.81 -8.34 12.52
N THR A 80 16.69 -7.59 13.62
CA THR A 80 17.84 -7.25 14.47
C THR A 80 18.47 -8.52 15.05
N ASN A 81 17.67 -9.43 15.59
CA ASN A 81 18.18 -10.70 16.14
C ASN A 81 18.81 -11.59 15.05
N LEU A 82 18.17 -11.69 13.89
CA LEU A 82 18.77 -12.41 12.75
C LEU A 82 20.10 -11.80 12.32
N SER A 83 20.24 -10.46 12.30
CA SER A 83 21.48 -9.80 11.91
C SER A 83 22.66 -10.10 12.85
N ARG A 84 22.39 -10.39 14.14
CA ARG A 84 23.42 -10.82 15.10
C ARG A 84 23.96 -12.21 14.77
N THR A 85 23.14 -13.07 14.18
CA THR A 85 23.49 -14.45 13.83
C THR A 85 24.08 -14.57 12.43
N TYR A 86 23.46 -13.91 11.44
CA TYR A 86 23.81 -14.03 10.02
C TYR A 86 24.66 -12.88 9.49
N GLY A 87 24.84 -11.83 10.28
CA GLY A 87 25.62 -10.66 9.92
C GLY A 87 24.78 -9.52 9.34
N PRO A 88 25.45 -8.41 8.97
CA PRO A 88 24.78 -7.14 8.69
C PRO A 88 24.07 -7.06 7.33
N ILE A 89 24.37 -8.00 6.43
CA ILE A 89 23.69 -8.23 5.16
C ILE A 89 23.24 -9.69 5.11
N MET A 90 21.94 -9.90 4.98
CA MET A 90 21.39 -11.26 5.01
C MET A 90 20.24 -11.46 4.04
N THR A 91 20.08 -12.69 3.59
CA THR A 91 19.01 -13.10 2.69
C THR A 91 17.86 -13.71 3.49
N PHE A 92 16.63 -13.34 3.14
CA PHE A 92 15.40 -13.84 3.73
C PHE A 92 14.39 -14.17 2.64
N TRP A 93 13.63 -15.26 2.76
CA TRP A 93 12.70 -15.70 1.73
C TRP A 93 11.24 -15.57 2.19
N LEU A 94 10.43 -14.83 1.43
CA LEU A 94 8.98 -14.74 1.60
C LEU A 94 8.30 -15.57 0.51
N GLY A 95 8.01 -16.83 0.82
CA GLY A 95 7.53 -17.78 -0.19
C GLY A 95 8.60 -18.03 -1.24
N LYS A 96 8.33 -17.64 -2.50
CA LYS A 96 9.30 -17.75 -3.61
C LYS A 96 10.09 -16.46 -3.87
N LYS A 97 9.84 -15.41 -3.09
CA LYS A 97 10.48 -14.10 -3.27
C LYS A 97 11.63 -13.94 -2.29
N ALA A 98 12.82 -13.62 -2.81
CA ALA A 98 13.97 -13.27 -1.98
C ALA A 98 13.89 -11.79 -1.56
N GLY A 99 14.23 -11.53 -0.30
CA GLY A 99 14.47 -10.21 0.26
C GLY A 99 15.88 -10.14 0.84
N ILE A 100 16.54 -8.99 0.69
CA ILE A 100 17.84 -8.71 1.29
C ILE A 100 17.62 -7.72 2.42
N VAL A 101 18.09 -8.07 3.62
CA VAL A 101 18.03 -7.20 4.80
C VAL A 101 19.41 -6.64 5.05
N ILE A 102 19.48 -5.31 5.19
CA ILE A 102 20.66 -4.56 5.60
C ILE A 102 20.40 -3.92 6.96
N SER A 103 21.37 -4.00 7.87
CA SER A 103 21.15 -3.64 9.29
C SER A 103 22.24 -2.73 9.88
N THR A 104 23.12 -2.16 9.05
CA THR A 104 24.14 -1.21 9.51
C THR A 104 24.04 0.11 8.75
N THR A 105 24.35 1.21 9.42
CA THR A 105 24.33 2.55 8.84
C THR A 105 25.24 2.67 7.62
N ARG A 106 26.39 1.97 7.61
CA ARG A 106 27.31 1.94 6.47
C ARG A 106 26.64 1.36 5.23
N LEU A 107 26.01 0.18 5.35
CA LEU A 107 25.31 -0.47 4.23
C LEU A 107 24.07 0.32 3.80
N VAL A 108 23.33 0.88 4.75
CA VAL A 108 22.17 1.73 4.45
C VAL A 108 22.57 2.96 3.65
N ARG A 109 23.69 3.62 4.00
CA ARG A 109 24.25 4.72 3.19
C ARG A 109 24.64 4.25 1.80
N GLU A 110 25.35 3.13 1.70
CA GLU A 110 25.80 2.60 0.42
C GLU A 110 24.60 2.35 -0.52
N VAL A 111 23.53 1.73 -0.02
CA VAL A 111 22.32 1.40 -0.80
C VAL A 111 21.44 2.61 -1.10
N LEU A 112 21.19 3.47 -0.10
CA LEU A 112 20.21 4.56 -0.21
C LEU A 112 20.80 5.89 -0.68
N LYS A 113 22.13 6.01 -0.74
CA LYS A 113 22.82 7.25 -1.16
C LYS A 113 23.85 6.99 -2.25
N ASP A 114 24.81 6.09 -2.01
CA ASP A 114 25.94 5.94 -2.93
C ASP A 114 25.55 5.13 -4.18
N GLN A 115 24.57 4.24 -4.07
CA GLN A 115 23.98 3.42 -5.14
C GLN A 115 22.46 3.68 -5.27
N ASP A 116 22.01 4.89 -4.91
CA ASP A 116 20.59 5.24 -4.78
C ASP A 116 19.78 4.94 -6.05
N THR A 117 20.31 5.25 -7.22
CA THR A 117 19.67 5.02 -8.53
C THR A 117 19.51 3.53 -8.85
N THR A 118 20.49 2.69 -8.48
CA THR A 118 20.43 1.23 -8.68
C THR A 118 19.34 0.59 -7.85
N PHE A 119 19.13 1.07 -6.61
CA PHE A 119 18.14 0.55 -5.68
C PHE A 119 16.88 1.43 -5.53
N ALA A 120 16.66 2.33 -6.50
CA ALA A 120 15.56 3.31 -6.43
C ALA A 120 14.17 2.66 -6.64
N ASN A 121 14.10 1.58 -7.41
CA ASN A 121 12.84 0.93 -7.76
C ASN A 121 12.22 0.19 -6.57
N ARG A 122 10.90 -0.01 -6.63
CA ARG A 122 10.11 -0.69 -5.61
C ARG A 122 9.40 -1.89 -6.22
N ASP A 123 9.25 -2.95 -5.44
CA ASP A 123 8.34 -4.02 -5.82
C ASP A 123 6.92 -3.65 -5.42
N VAL A 124 6.01 -3.61 -6.39
CA VAL A 124 4.66 -3.06 -6.22
C VAL A 124 3.70 -4.17 -5.79
N PRO A 125 3.14 -4.12 -4.56
CA PRO A 125 2.16 -5.09 -4.09
C PRO A 125 0.90 -5.11 -4.97
N ALA A 126 0.23 -6.26 -5.03
CA ALA A 126 -0.99 -6.41 -5.82
C ALA A 126 -2.09 -5.41 -5.43
N ALA A 127 -2.22 -5.09 -4.13
CA ALA A 127 -3.14 -4.07 -3.64
C ALA A 127 -2.78 -2.68 -4.16
N ALA A 128 -1.49 -2.31 -4.07
CA ALA A 128 -0.98 -1.01 -4.51
C ALA A 128 -1.18 -0.80 -6.02
N ARG A 129 -1.04 -1.85 -6.83
CA ARG A 129 -1.25 -1.77 -8.28
C ARG A 129 -2.67 -1.33 -8.64
N GLU A 130 -3.67 -1.76 -7.86
CA GLU A 130 -5.07 -1.35 -8.06
C GLU A 130 -5.34 0.04 -7.46
N ILE A 131 -4.83 0.33 -6.26
CA ILE A 131 -5.09 1.57 -5.52
C ILE A 131 -4.37 2.78 -6.12
N ALA A 132 -3.16 2.58 -6.62
CA ALA A 132 -2.29 3.65 -7.09
C ALA A 132 -2.29 3.78 -8.61
N TYR A 133 -3.44 3.53 -9.25
CA TYR A 133 -3.65 3.74 -10.69
C TYR A 133 -2.60 3.01 -11.56
N GLY A 134 -2.28 1.76 -11.23
CA GLY A 134 -1.23 0.99 -11.93
C GLY A 134 0.19 1.24 -11.42
N GLY A 135 0.37 2.02 -10.35
CA GLY A 135 1.68 2.39 -9.80
C GLY A 135 2.22 3.72 -10.34
N SER A 136 1.35 4.57 -10.89
CA SER A 136 1.69 5.90 -11.45
C SER A 136 1.78 7.01 -10.38
N ASP A 137 2.08 6.62 -9.14
CA ASP A 137 2.30 7.53 -8.01
C ASP A 137 3.79 7.63 -7.62
N ILE A 138 4.12 8.59 -6.76
CA ILE A 138 5.50 8.87 -6.33
C ILE A 138 6.19 7.73 -5.54
N VAL A 139 5.42 6.82 -4.93
CA VAL A 139 5.94 5.70 -4.13
C VAL A 139 6.32 4.51 -5.02
N TRP A 140 5.46 4.15 -5.97
CA TRP A 140 5.61 2.93 -6.78
C TRP A 140 6.15 3.13 -8.19
N THR A 141 6.10 4.35 -8.74
CA THR A 141 6.64 4.64 -10.08
C THR A 141 8.15 4.38 -10.12
N PRO A 142 8.66 3.59 -11.09
CA PRO A 142 10.09 3.35 -11.25
C PRO A 142 10.87 4.64 -11.45
N TYR A 143 12.12 4.65 -10.99
CA TYR A 143 13.01 5.78 -11.16
C TYR A 143 13.20 6.11 -12.64
N GLY A 144 12.92 7.36 -12.99
CA GLY A 144 12.96 7.84 -14.36
C GLY A 144 12.44 9.27 -14.47
N PRO A 145 12.25 9.78 -15.71
CA PRO A 145 11.72 11.13 -15.93
C PRO A 145 10.39 11.39 -15.22
N GLU A 146 9.46 10.44 -15.27
CA GLU A 146 8.15 10.53 -14.64
C GLU A 146 8.25 10.64 -13.11
N TRP A 147 9.00 9.74 -12.46
CA TRP A 147 9.23 9.82 -11.02
C TRP A 147 9.92 11.13 -10.60
N ARG A 148 10.89 11.62 -11.38
CA ARG A 148 11.56 12.89 -11.11
C ARG A 148 10.59 14.08 -11.23
N MET A 149 9.68 14.04 -12.19
CA MET A 149 8.61 15.03 -12.33
C MET A 149 7.66 14.98 -11.12
N LEU A 150 7.17 13.81 -10.73
CA LEU A 150 6.29 13.65 -9.55
C LEU A 150 6.98 14.15 -8.27
N ARG A 151 8.24 13.77 -8.06
CA ARG A 151 9.04 14.25 -6.92
C ARG A 151 9.22 15.76 -6.93
N LYS A 152 9.48 16.35 -8.10
CA LYS A 152 9.60 17.81 -8.25
C LYS A 152 8.29 18.49 -7.85
N VAL A 153 7.16 18.01 -8.35
CA VAL A 153 5.83 18.53 -8.00
C VAL A 153 5.58 18.44 -6.49
N CYS A 154 5.79 17.27 -5.88
CA CYS A 154 5.58 17.12 -4.44
C CYS A 154 6.49 18.04 -3.61
N VAL A 155 7.80 18.02 -3.86
CA VAL A 155 8.77 18.74 -3.00
C VAL A 155 8.72 20.25 -3.22
N ARG A 156 8.63 20.71 -4.47
CA ARG A 156 8.69 22.14 -4.78
C ARG A 156 7.36 22.84 -4.72
N GLU A 157 6.28 22.16 -5.12
CA GLU A 157 5.01 22.84 -5.31
C GLU A 157 4.04 22.56 -4.16
N MET A 158 4.07 21.36 -3.57
CA MET A 158 3.15 21.00 -2.48
C MET A 158 3.78 21.22 -1.09
N LEU A 159 5.01 20.76 -0.91
CA LEU A 159 5.70 20.71 0.38
C LEU A 159 6.74 21.83 0.57
N SER A 160 6.75 22.85 -0.30
CA SER A 160 7.61 24.01 -0.10
C SER A 160 7.12 24.85 1.07
N CYS A 161 8.04 25.63 1.67
CA CYS A 161 7.70 26.53 2.77
C CYS A 161 6.58 27.50 2.37
N ALA A 162 6.67 28.08 1.16
CA ALA A 162 5.66 29.00 0.64
C ALA A 162 4.26 28.35 0.56
N THR A 163 4.13 27.16 -0.02
CA THR A 163 2.84 26.45 -0.10
C THR A 163 2.35 26.05 1.28
N LEU A 164 3.23 25.56 2.15
CA LEU A 164 2.87 25.22 3.52
C LEU A 164 2.42 26.44 4.33
N ASP A 165 2.95 27.63 4.07
CA ASP A 165 2.49 28.88 4.69
C ASP A 165 1.09 29.26 4.20
N THR A 166 0.77 29.03 2.91
CA THR A 166 -0.58 29.31 2.37
C THR A 166 -1.68 28.49 3.05
N VAL A 167 -1.39 27.24 3.42
CA VAL A 167 -2.31 26.34 4.11
C VAL A 167 -2.18 26.38 5.65
N TYR A 168 -1.39 27.30 6.20
CA TYR A 168 -1.19 27.45 7.65
C TYR A 168 -2.50 27.61 8.42
N ALA A 169 -3.41 28.45 7.91
CA ALA A 169 -4.69 28.71 8.56
C ALA A 169 -5.55 27.44 8.66
N LEU A 170 -5.53 26.58 7.63
CA LEU A 170 -6.25 25.31 7.59
C LEU A 170 -5.70 24.36 8.67
N ARG A 171 -4.37 24.20 8.75
CA ARG A 171 -3.73 23.37 9.78
C ARG A 171 -4.01 23.87 11.19
N ARG A 172 -3.87 25.19 11.41
CA ARG A 172 -4.11 25.83 12.72
C ARG A 172 -5.55 25.66 13.18
N ASN A 173 -6.51 25.69 12.26
CA ASN A 173 -7.91 25.50 12.58
C ASN A 173 -8.20 24.09 13.11
N GLU A 174 -7.71 23.06 12.43
CA GLU A 174 -7.90 21.66 12.86
C GLU A 174 -7.21 21.38 14.21
N LEU A 175 -6.00 21.89 14.41
CA LEU A 175 -5.32 21.76 15.72
C LEU A 175 -6.08 22.44 16.86
N ARG A 176 -6.66 23.62 16.62
CA ARG A 176 -7.51 24.30 17.61
C ARG A 176 -8.76 23.49 17.93
N GLN A 177 -9.38 22.86 16.94
CA GLN A 177 -10.53 21.98 17.17
C GLN A 177 -10.15 20.77 18.01
N MET A 178 -9.01 20.14 17.72
CA MET A 178 -8.48 19.05 18.53
C MET A 178 -8.25 19.46 19.99
N ILE A 179 -7.59 20.61 20.23
CA ILE A 179 -7.32 21.11 21.58
C ILE A 179 -8.64 21.39 22.32
N LYS A 180 -9.61 22.03 21.65
CA LYS A 180 -10.94 22.28 22.22
C LYS A 180 -11.66 20.98 22.60
N TYR A 181 -11.57 19.96 21.76
CA TYR A 181 -12.13 18.64 22.05
C TYR A 181 -11.46 18.00 23.27
N ILE A 182 -10.13 17.96 23.32
CA ILE A 182 -9.40 17.38 24.46
C ILE A 182 -9.75 18.13 25.76
N HIS A 183 -9.79 19.46 25.71
CA HIS A 183 -10.21 20.28 26.84
C HIS A 183 -11.65 19.99 27.30
N SER A 184 -12.59 19.75 26.38
CA SER A 184 -13.97 19.42 26.73
C SER A 184 -14.14 18.02 27.34
N GLN A 185 -13.12 17.17 27.23
CA GLN A 185 -13.05 15.87 27.88
C GLN A 185 -12.31 15.90 29.23
N ALA A 186 -12.10 17.07 29.82
CA ALA A 186 -11.49 17.17 31.15
C ALA A 186 -12.21 16.27 32.18
N GLY A 187 -11.42 15.47 32.90
CA GLY A 187 -11.94 14.48 33.86
C GLY A 187 -12.46 13.17 33.25
N LYS A 188 -12.34 12.96 31.93
CA LYS A 188 -12.74 11.72 31.23
C LYS A 188 -11.54 11.01 30.61
N GLN A 189 -11.68 9.69 30.42
CA GLN A 189 -10.70 8.91 29.68
C GLN A 189 -10.82 9.22 28.17
N VAL A 190 -9.70 9.51 27.51
CA VAL A 190 -9.64 9.83 26.08
C VAL A 190 -8.58 8.97 25.41
N ASN A 191 -8.91 8.41 24.24
CA ASN A 191 -7.94 7.78 23.37
C ASN A 191 -7.16 8.84 22.58
N VAL A 192 -6.01 9.26 23.10
CA VAL A 192 -5.17 10.30 22.48
C VAL A 192 -4.65 9.86 21.10
N GLY A 193 -4.32 8.58 20.92
CA GLY A 193 -3.81 8.07 19.64
C GLY A 193 -4.85 8.18 18.53
N GLU A 194 -6.08 7.77 18.81
CA GLU A 194 -7.20 7.91 17.87
C GLU A 194 -7.50 9.38 17.58
N GLN A 195 -7.53 10.24 18.61
CA GLN A 195 -7.79 11.66 18.41
C GLN A 195 -6.70 12.36 17.58
N LEU A 196 -5.42 12.02 17.79
CA LEU A 196 -4.31 12.53 16.99
C LEU A 196 -4.41 12.05 15.55
N PHE A 197 -4.69 10.76 15.33
CA PHE A 197 -4.88 10.19 14.01
C PHE A 197 -5.99 10.91 13.23
N LEU A 198 -7.15 11.11 13.87
CA LEU A 198 -8.26 11.85 13.29
C LEU A 198 -7.88 13.30 12.96
N SER A 199 -7.12 13.95 13.84
CA SER A 199 -6.73 15.35 13.65
C SER A 199 -5.73 15.50 12.51
N VAL A 200 -4.76 14.60 12.37
CA VAL A 200 -3.82 14.57 11.24
C VAL A 200 -4.57 14.33 9.94
N LEU A 201 -5.49 13.37 9.91
CA LEU A 201 -6.28 13.08 8.72
C LEU A 201 -7.17 14.25 8.31
N ASN A 202 -7.77 14.95 9.28
CA ASN A 202 -8.54 16.17 9.01
C ASN A 202 -7.63 17.28 8.46
N VAL A 203 -6.43 17.46 9.03
CA VAL A 203 -5.42 18.41 8.52
C VAL A 203 -5.08 18.08 7.06
N ILE A 204 -4.76 16.83 6.74
CA ILE A 204 -4.42 16.39 5.39
C ILE A 204 -5.60 16.64 4.44
N THR A 205 -6.80 16.14 4.78
CA THR A 205 -8.02 16.30 3.96
C THR A 205 -8.33 17.78 3.70
N ASN A 206 -8.16 18.64 4.71
CA ASN A 206 -8.39 20.08 4.59
C ASN A 206 -7.32 20.73 3.70
N MET A 207 -6.06 20.29 3.74
CA MET A 207 -5.02 20.76 2.81
C MET A 207 -5.20 20.25 1.38
N LEU A 208 -5.87 19.11 1.16
CA LEU A 208 -6.14 18.57 -0.18
C LEU A 208 -7.21 19.41 -0.90
N TRP A 209 -8.34 19.67 -0.24
CA TRP A 209 -9.52 20.28 -0.88
C TRP A 209 -10.45 21.01 0.09
N GLY A 210 -9.91 21.50 1.21
CA GLY A 210 -10.68 22.13 2.28
C GLY A 210 -11.52 23.34 1.87
N GLY A 211 -11.18 23.97 0.73
CA GLY A 211 -11.97 25.06 0.17
C GLY A 211 -13.05 24.65 -0.84
N THR A 212 -13.13 23.38 -1.24
CA THR A 212 -14.08 22.93 -2.28
C THR A 212 -15.50 22.76 -1.76
N VAL A 213 -15.68 22.19 -0.56
CA VAL A 213 -17.01 21.79 -0.02
C VAL A 213 -17.25 22.43 1.35
N LYS A 214 -18.48 22.89 1.59
CA LYS A 214 -18.91 23.60 2.80
C LYS A 214 -20.07 22.87 3.50
N GLY A 215 -20.25 23.16 4.79
CA GLY A 215 -21.40 22.66 5.57
C GLY A 215 -21.45 21.13 5.72
N ASP A 216 -22.66 20.58 5.82
CA ASP A 216 -22.90 19.15 6.09
C ASP A 216 -22.35 18.23 4.99
N GLU A 217 -22.31 18.72 3.74
CA GLU A 217 -21.73 17.97 2.63
C GLU A 217 -20.22 17.71 2.85
N ARG A 218 -19.50 18.66 3.45
CA ARG A 218 -18.08 18.49 3.80
C ARG A 218 -17.89 17.40 4.84
N ALA A 219 -18.79 17.33 5.83
CA ALA A 219 -18.74 16.31 6.87
C ALA A 219 -18.98 14.90 6.28
N GLY A 220 -19.97 14.77 5.39
CA GLY A 220 -20.25 13.51 4.68
C GLY A 220 -19.10 13.03 3.81
N VAL A 221 -18.56 13.90 2.95
CA VAL A 221 -17.41 13.57 2.08
C VAL A 221 -16.17 13.24 2.90
N GLY A 222 -15.87 14.00 3.96
CA GLY A 222 -14.74 13.72 4.84
C GLY A 222 -14.86 12.38 5.57
N ALA A 223 -16.06 12.02 6.04
CA ALA A 223 -16.31 10.74 6.69
C ALA A 223 -16.13 9.55 5.72
N GLU A 224 -16.67 9.66 4.50
CA GLU A 224 -16.50 8.64 3.46
C GLU A 224 -15.03 8.48 3.08
N PHE A 225 -14.34 9.59 2.84
CA PHE A 225 -12.92 9.62 2.50
C PHE A 225 -12.06 8.94 3.57
N ARG A 226 -12.27 9.29 4.85
CA ARG A 226 -11.58 8.64 5.98
C ARG A 226 -11.78 7.14 5.99
N LYS A 227 -13.02 6.68 5.75
CA LYS A 227 -13.33 5.24 5.68
C LYS A 227 -12.54 4.56 4.56
N VAL A 228 -12.53 5.16 3.36
CA VAL A 228 -11.80 4.62 2.20
C VAL A 228 -10.29 4.55 2.47
N ILE A 229 -9.70 5.62 3.01
CA ILE A 229 -8.26 5.66 3.34
C ILE A 229 -7.87 4.63 4.41
N THR A 230 -8.70 4.47 5.43
CA THR A 230 -8.46 3.47 6.49
C THR A 230 -8.47 2.05 5.92
N GLU A 231 -9.45 1.75 5.05
CA GLU A 231 -9.56 0.45 4.37
C GLU A 231 -8.37 0.23 3.40
N ILE A 232 -7.96 1.24 2.63
CA ILE A 232 -6.77 1.21 1.75
C ILE A 232 -5.51 0.88 2.56
N THR A 233 -5.28 1.58 3.66
CA THR A 233 -4.10 1.38 4.53
C THR A 233 -4.07 -0.05 5.08
N GLY A 234 -5.23 -0.59 5.46
CA GLY A 234 -5.37 -1.98 5.90
C GLY A 234 -5.00 -2.99 4.81
N PHE A 235 -5.44 -2.79 3.56
CA PHE A 235 -5.10 -3.70 2.45
C PHE A 235 -3.63 -3.60 2.03
N LEU A 236 -3.04 -2.41 2.04
CA LEU A 236 -1.61 -2.23 1.74
C LEU A 236 -0.70 -2.90 2.78
N GLY A 237 -1.12 -2.95 4.05
CA GLY A 237 -0.38 -3.61 5.12
C GLY A 237 -0.62 -5.13 5.22
N MET A 238 -1.59 -5.68 4.49
CA MET A 238 -1.97 -7.09 4.63
C MET A 238 -1.01 -8.02 3.86
N PRO A 239 -0.48 -9.08 4.48
CA PRO A 239 0.27 -10.10 3.76
C PRO A 239 -0.59 -10.76 2.68
N ASN A 240 -0.06 -10.83 1.45
CA ASN A 240 -0.79 -11.32 0.28
C ASN A 240 0.01 -12.41 -0.45
N LEU A 241 -0.60 -13.57 -0.63
CA LEU A 241 -0.03 -14.75 -1.28
C LEU A 241 0.38 -14.44 -2.73
N SER A 242 -0.37 -13.61 -3.44
CA SER A 242 -0.05 -13.22 -4.81
C SER A 242 1.31 -12.49 -4.90
N ASP A 243 1.70 -11.77 -3.85
CA ASP A 243 2.96 -11.04 -3.78
C ASP A 243 4.17 -11.94 -3.45
N PHE A 244 3.92 -13.11 -2.84
CA PHE A 244 4.95 -14.11 -2.53
C PHE A 244 5.05 -15.23 -3.60
N TYR A 245 3.99 -15.43 -4.36
CA TYR A 245 3.86 -16.46 -5.39
C TYR A 245 3.28 -15.88 -6.69
N PRO A 246 4.09 -15.27 -7.56
CA PRO A 246 3.61 -14.62 -8.78
C PRO A 246 2.79 -15.55 -9.71
N GLY A 247 3.09 -16.86 -9.72
CA GLY A 247 2.32 -17.84 -10.50
C GLY A 247 0.87 -18.03 -10.03
N LEU A 248 0.55 -17.65 -8.79
CA LEU A 248 -0.80 -17.69 -8.22
C LEU A 248 -1.53 -16.34 -8.33
N ALA A 249 -0.84 -15.28 -8.76
CA ALA A 249 -1.39 -13.92 -8.75
C ALA A 249 -2.69 -13.80 -9.55
N ARG A 250 -2.85 -14.57 -10.64
CA ARG A 250 -4.07 -14.60 -11.48
C ARG A 250 -5.34 -15.03 -10.76
N PHE A 251 -5.22 -15.73 -9.62
CA PHE A 251 -6.37 -16.30 -8.92
C PHE A 251 -6.90 -15.40 -7.82
N ASP A 252 -6.16 -14.36 -7.41
CA ASP A 252 -6.51 -13.46 -6.32
C ASP A 252 -7.09 -14.22 -5.09
N LEU A 253 -6.33 -15.21 -4.58
CA LEU A 253 -6.83 -16.19 -3.60
C LEU A 253 -7.38 -15.56 -2.32
N GLN A 254 -6.92 -14.37 -1.96
CA GLN A 254 -7.39 -13.61 -0.79
C GLN A 254 -8.43 -12.53 -1.14
N GLY A 255 -8.73 -12.34 -2.44
CA GLY A 255 -9.62 -11.31 -2.94
C GLY A 255 -9.07 -9.89 -2.78
N ILE A 256 -7.77 -9.73 -2.54
CA ILE A 256 -7.14 -8.45 -2.21
C ILE A 256 -7.16 -7.53 -3.43
N GLN A 257 -6.87 -8.04 -4.63
CA GLN A 257 -6.93 -7.21 -5.84
C GLN A 257 -8.35 -6.74 -6.10
N LYS A 258 -9.34 -7.65 -6.05
CA LYS A 258 -10.75 -7.30 -6.25
C LYS A 258 -11.23 -6.24 -5.25
N LYS A 259 -10.91 -6.39 -3.96
CA LYS A 259 -11.29 -5.43 -2.92
C LYS A 259 -10.57 -4.09 -3.09
N SER A 260 -9.28 -4.11 -3.41
CA SER A 260 -8.47 -2.91 -3.69
C SER A 260 -9.02 -2.13 -4.87
N LYS A 261 -9.48 -2.81 -5.92
CA LYS A 261 -10.14 -2.19 -7.08
C LYS A 261 -11.44 -1.48 -6.71
N VAL A 262 -12.27 -2.08 -5.86
CA VAL A 262 -13.50 -1.43 -5.37
C VAL A 262 -13.16 -0.17 -4.57
N LEU A 263 -12.11 -0.21 -3.75
CA LEU A 263 -11.66 0.97 -3.01
C LEU A 263 -11.10 2.06 -3.92
N ALA A 264 -10.29 1.68 -4.92
CA ALA A 264 -9.79 2.60 -5.92
C ALA A 264 -10.94 3.33 -6.63
N GLN A 265 -12.02 2.62 -6.99
CA GLN A 265 -13.21 3.22 -7.60
C GLN A 265 -13.95 4.19 -6.68
N ARG A 266 -14.14 3.82 -5.40
CA ARG A 266 -14.77 4.70 -4.39
C ARG A 266 -13.93 5.96 -4.17
N PHE A 267 -12.62 5.79 -4.07
CA PHE A 267 -11.69 6.89 -3.97
C PHE A 267 -11.78 7.80 -5.20
N ASP A 268 -11.73 7.21 -6.40
CA ASP A 268 -11.83 7.95 -7.66
C ASP A 268 -13.13 8.77 -7.78
N ALA A 269 -14.25 8.20 -7.34
CA ALA A 269 -15.54 8.90 -7.31
C ALA A 269 -15.53 10.14 -6.40
N ILE A 270 -14.87 10.06 -5.23
CA ILE A 270 -14.66 11.21 -4.36
C ILE A 270 -13.84 12.28 -5.10
N PHE A 271 -12.73 11.91 -5.73
CA PHE A 271 -11.91 12.87 -6.47
C PHE A 271 -12.66 13.54 -7.62
N GLU A 272 -13.40 12.76 -8.41
CA GLU A 272 -14.20 13.31 -9.50
C GLU A 272 -15.24 14.30 -8.98
N LYS A 273 -15.91 13.98 -7.87
CA LYS A 273 -16.84 14.91 -7.22
C LYS A 273 -16.14 16.22 -6.81
N MET A 274 -14.97 16.12 -6.17
CA MET A 274 -14.22 17.29 -5.69
C MET A 274 -13.68 18.14 -6.86
N ILE A 275 -13.20 17.50 -7.92
CA ILE A 275 -12.74 18.18 -9.14
C ILE A 275 -13.91 18.89 -9.84
N ALA A 276 -15.07 18.22 -9.96
CA ALA A 276 -16.26 18.80 -10.57
C ALA A 276 -16.76 20.02 -9.78
N GLN A 277 -16.87 19.90 -8.46
CA GLN A 277 -17.27 21.01 -7.59
C GLN A 277 -16.29 22.18 -7.65
N ARG A 278 -14.98 21.90 -7.76
CA ARG A 278 -13.97 22.95 -7.94
C ARG A 278 -14.18 23.73 -9.24
N ARG A 279 -14.43 23.04 -10.35
CA ARG A 279 -14.68 23.67 -11.66
C ARG A 279 -15.94 24.53 -11.67
N LEU A 280 -16.97 24.13 -10.92
CA LEU A 280 -18.22 24.90 -10.80
C LEU A 280 -18.07 26.16 -9.93
N ASN A 281 -17.16 26.14 -8.96
CA ASN A 281 -16.94 27.23 -8.00
C ASN A 281 -15.81 28.18 -8.41
N ASP A 282 -15.37 28.16 -9.68
CA ASP A 282 -14.30 29.01 -10.21
C ASP A 282 -14.75 30.47 -10.41
N ASN A 283 -15.23 31.08 -9.32
CA ASN A 283 -15.72 32.46 -9.25
C ASN A 283 -14.59 33.45 -8.90
N GLY A 284 -13.33 33.14 -9.23
CA GLY A 284 -12.17 34.01 -8.98
C GLY A 284 -11.64 34.03 -7.53
N SER A 285 -12.25 33.26 -6.62
CA SER A 285 -11.69 33.00 -5.28
C SER A 285 -10.76 31.80 -5.32
N GLU A 286 -9.47 32.02 -5.59
CA GLU A 286 -8.46 30.96 -5.56
C GLU A 286 -8.41 30.30 -4.18
N SER A 287 -8.93 29.07 -4.08
CA SER A 287 -8.72 28.26 -2.89
C SER A 287 -7.27 27.82 -2.85
N LYS A 288 -6.58 28.12 -1.75
CA LYS A 288 -5.15 27.83 -1.55
C LYS A 288 -4.94 26.40 -1.06
N ASP A 289 -5.45 25.40 -1.77
CA ASP A 289 -5.28 23.98 -1.41
C ASP A 289 -4.56 23.18 -2.51
N PHE A 290 -4.09 21.99 -2.16
CA PHE A 290 -3.26 21.17 -3.04
C PHE A 290 -3.94 20.79 -4.35
N LEU A 291 -5.25 20.55 -4.34
CA LEU A 291 -5.99 20.31 -5.57
C LEU A 291 -5.89 21.49 -6.53
N GLN A 292 -5.98 22.74 -6.05
CA GLN A 292 -5.80 23.93 -6.89
C GLN A 292 -4.42 23.95 -7.53
N PHE A 293 -3.37 23.83 -6.71
CA PHE A 293 -2.00 23.91 -7.17
C PHE A 293 -1.71 22.86 -8.23
N LEU A 294 -2.15 21.62 -8.02
CA LEU A 294 -1.95 20.53 -8.97
C LEU A 294 -2.71 20.74 -10.29
N LEU A 295 -3.93 21.26 -10.23
CA LEU A 295 -4.70 21.58 -11.45
C LEU A 295 -4.06 22.72 -12.26
N GLN A 296 -3.54 23.76 -11.60
CA GLN A 296 -2.80 24.85 -12.24
C GLN A 296 -1.51 24.34 -12.90
N LEU A 297 -0.72 23.53 -12.18
CA LEU A 297 0.54 22.96 -12.69
C LEU A 297 0.33 22.05 -13.90
N LYS A 298 -0.76 21.27 -13.91
CA LYS A 298 -1.11 20.45 -15.07
C LYS A 298 -1.34 21.30 -16.34
N GLY A 299 -1.81 22.54 -16.21
CA GLY A 299 -1.96 23.47 -17.32
C GLY A 299 -0.64 24.06 -17.84
N GLN A 300 0.44 24.01 -17.04
CA GLN A 300 1.73 24.65 -17.31
C GLN A 300 2.89 23.67 -17.52
N GLY A 301 2.59 22.35 -17.59
CA GLY A 301 3.58 21.29 -17.55
C GLY A 301 4.50 21.18 -18.79
N ASP A 302 5.66 20.53 -18.61
CA ASP A 302 6.60 20.19 -19.67
C ASP A 302 5.93 19.25 -20.71
N ALA A 303 6.01 19.60 -21.99
CA ALA A 303 5.47 18.81 -23.10
C ALA A 303 6.06 17.39 -23.18
N ARG A 304 7.29 17.17 -22.67
CA ARG A 304 7.96 15.87 -22.72
C ARG A 304 7.52 14.91 -21.62
N THR A 305 7.09 15.40 -20.46
CA THR A 305 6.62 14.56 -19.34
C THR A 305 5.47 15.28 -18.63
N PRO A 306 4.30 15.37 -19.28
CA PRO A 306 3.19 16.16 -18.77
C PRO A 306 2.59 15.52 -17.51
N LEU A 307 2.21 16.37 -16.56
CA LEU A 307 1.44 15.95 -15.40
C LEU A 307 0.01 15.59 -15.85
N THR A 308 -0.39 14.33 -15.69
CA THR A 308 -1.72 13.84 -16.11
C THR A 308 -2.72 13.92 -14.95
N MET A 309 -4.01 13.77 -15.25
CA MET A 309 -5.02 13.67 -14.19
C MET A 309 -4.82 12.43 -13.32
N THR A 310 -4.37 11.33 -13.92
CA THR A 310 -3.99 10.11 -13.19
C THR A 310 -2.90 10.40 -12.17
N HIS A 311 -1.85 11.14 -12.56
CA HIS A 311 -0.78 11.54 -11.62
C HIS A 311 -1.32 12.38 -10.46
N ILE A 312 -2.20 13.35 -10.74
CA ILE A 312 -2.82 14.19 -9.69
C ILE A 312 -3.57 13.32 -8.68
N LYS A 313 -4.47 12.46 -9.17
CA LYS A 313 -5.27 11.58 -8.30
C LYS A 313 -4.38 10.60 -7.52
N ALA A 314 -3.37 10.04 -8.16
CA ALA A 314 -2.42 9.12 -7.55
C ALA A 314 -1.58 9.80 -6.46
N LEU A 315 -1.10 11.04 -6.69
CA LEU A 315 -0.39 11.83 -5.68
C LEU A 315 -1.27 12.16 -4.47
N LEU A 316 -2.51 12.59 -4.72
CA LEU A 316 -3.45 12.92 -3.65
C LEU A 316 -3.82 11.66 -2.85
N MET A 317 -3.94 10.49 -3.50
CA MET A 317 -4.06 9.18 -2.82
C MET A 317 -2.89 8.94 -1.88
N VAL A 318 -1.65 9.01 -2.38
CA VAL A 318 -0.46 8.74 -1.58
C VAL A 318 -0.40 9.64 -0.35
N ILE A 319 -0.62 10.94 -0.53
CA ILE A 319 -0.56 11.92 0.58
C ILE A 319 -1.61 11.62 1.66
N SER A 320 -2.73 11.03 1.25
CA SER A 320 -3.84 10.71 2.15
C SER A 320 -3.66 9.40 2.90
N ALA A 321 -2.84 8.49 2.36
CA ALA A 321 -2.60 7.15 2.90
C ALA A 321 -1.31 7.03 3.74
N ILE A 322 -0.58 8.14 3.92
CA ILE A 322 0.61 8.26 4.79
C ILE A 322 0.17 8.73 6.18
#